data_AF-A0A6G8AW13-F1
#
_entry.id   AF-A0A6G8AW13-F1
#
_cell.length_a   1.000
_cell.length_b   1.000
_cell.length_c   1.000
_cell.angle_alpha   90.00
_cell.angle_beta   90.00
_cell.angle_gamma   90.00
#
_symmetry.space_group_name_H-M   'P 1'
#
loop_
_entity.id
_entity.type
_entity.pdbx_description
1 polymer ?
#
loop_
_entity_poly.entity_id
_entity_poly.type
_entity_poly.pdbx_seq_one_letter_code
_entity_poly.pdbx_strand_id
1 'polypeptide(L)'
;MTTLTQSYKAAKYHKKLSIIFFLVFSLLLFLLTFISQLLYSQEAMMTFILKKWDYLKTILPQANTHFNEQLTNSHQYITSVYNNFYLATLLISVIGFFLLSIYIAKHRKEEIYTMQNIGIKQGTILKHFLMDLLLPMIVSLSFVMLLFLIFQNQLINRSVNINREVVNNYFEEELLSIHETNDVSASKKTVTKTKKDFIGPATPVKSGLSPYNETTLFEFHVSSNSFRKTFSIILSNFAKLCLTSLLGCLLGFYTYTSLFLNRRPQTV
;
A
#
# COMPACT_ATOMS: atom_id res chain seq x y z
N MET A 1 24.83 -19.60 17.00
CA MET A 1 24.28 -20.68 16.14
C MET A 1 23.05 -21.40 16.72
N THR A 2 22.67 -21.19 17.99
CA THR A 2 21.58 -21.96 18.66
C THR A 2 20.16 -21.42 18.43
N THR A 3 20.00 -20.14 18.09
CA THR A 3 18.68 -19.47 18.02
C THR A 3 17.81 -19.98 16.87
N LEU A 4 18.35 -20.08 15.66
CA LEU A 4 17.59 -20.46 14.46
C LEU A 4 17.18 -21.95 14.50
N THR A 5 18.04 -22.81 15.04
CA THR A 5 17.72 -24.22 15.31
C THR A 5 16.63 -24.39 16.37
N GLN A 6 16.56 -23.50 17.36
CA GLN A 6 15.50 -23.50 18.37
C GLN A 6 14.17 -23.05 17.77
N SER A 7 14.16 -21.98 16.99
CA SER A 7 12.96 -21.52 16.27
C SER A 7 12.40 -22.60 15.34
N TYR A 8 13.27 -23.35 14.64
CA TYR A 8 12.84 -24.47 13.79
C TYR A 8 12.20 -25.62 14.59
N LYS A 9 12.81 -26.01 15.71
CA LYS A 9 12.25 -27.06 16.57
C LYS A 9 10.90 -26.64 17.17
N ALA A 10 10.77 -25.39 17.60
CA ALA A 10 9.52 -24.84 18.12
C ALA A 10 8.43 -24.76 17.03
N ALA A 11 8.77 -24.32 15.82
CA ALA A 11 7.83 -24.30 14.69
C ALA A 11 7.36 -25.72 14.32
N LYS A 12 8.23 -26.74 14.46
CA LYS A 12 7.85 -28.14 14.26
C LYS A 12 6.91 -28.66 15.35
N TYR A 13 7.01 -28.15 16.57
CA TYR A 13 6.18 -28.57 17.70
C TYR A 13 4.82 -27.85 17.72
N HIS A 14 4.80 -26.54 17.42
CA HIS A 14 3.61 -25.69 17.40
C HIS A 14 3.15 -25.32 15.98
N LYS A 15 3.18 -26.30 15.05
CA LYS A 15 2.95 -26.08 13.61
C LYS A 15 1.72 -25.24 13.30
N LYS A 16 0.57 -25.54 13.92
CA LYS A 16 -0.69 -24.84 13.66
C LYS A 16 -0.58 -23.34 13.98
N LEU A 17 0.01 -22.99 15.13
CA LEU A 17 0.17 -21.59 15.54
C LEU A 17 1.17 -20.87 14.65
N SER A 18 2.29 -21.51 14.30
CA SER A 18 3.27 -20.94 13.38
C SER A 18 2.70 -20.70 11.97
N ILE A 19 1.84 -21.61 11.48
CA ILE A 19 1.14 -21.44 10.19
C ILE A 19 0.16 -20.26 10.25
N ILE A 20 -0.65 -20.16 11.30
CA ILE A 20 -1.59 -19.03 11.48
C ILE A 20 -0.82 -17.71 11.50
N PHE A 21 0.25 -17.64 12.29
CA PHE A 21 1.09 -16.45 12.36
C PHE A 21 1.69 -16.10 11.00
N PHE A 22 2.26 -17.08 10.29
CA PHE A 22 2.79 -16.92 8.93
C PHE A 22 1.74 -16.35 7.97
N LEU A 23 0.52 -16.89 7.97
CA LEU A 23 -0.54 -16.44 7.07
C LEU A 23 -0.96 -14.99 7.37
N VAL A 24 -1.20 -14.67 8.65
CA VAL A 24 -1.59 -13.31 9.07
C VAL A 24 -0.48 -12.31 8.76
N PHE A 25 0.77 -12.65 9.07
CA PHE A 25 1.92 -11.79 8.81
C PHE A 25 2.14 -11.57 7.31
N SER A 26 2.06 -12.63 6.50
CA SER A 26 2.19 -12.55 5.03
C SER A 26 1.09 -11.71 4.40
N LEU A 27 -0.15 -11.87 4.84
CA LEU A 27 -1.29 -11.10 4.35
C LEU A 27 -1.13 -9.60 4.65
N LEU A 28 -0.76 -9.26 5.89
CA LEU A 28 -0.51 -7.87 6.29
C LEU A 28 0.69 -7.25 5.55
N LEU A 29 1.76 -8.02 5.36
CA LEU A 29 2.94 -7.57 4.61
C LEU A 29 2.60 -7.30 3.15
N PHE A 30 1.82 -8.18 2.52
CA PHE A 30 1.33 -8.00 1.17
C PHE A 30 0.47 -6.74 1.06
N LEU A 31 -0.50 -6.56 1.97
CA LEU A 31 -1.38 -5.40 1.99
C LEU A 31 -0.61 -4.08 2.15
N LEU A 32 0.32 -3.99 3.11
CA LEU A 32 1.15 -2.80 3.32
C LEU A 32 2.03 -2.50 2.11
N THR A 33 2.59 -3.55 1.50
CA THR A 33 3.39 -3.42 0.27
C THR A 33 2.54 -2.89 -0.88
N PHE A 34 1.32 -3.40 -1.04
CA PHE A 34 0.40 -2.97 -2.07
C PHE A 34 0.00 -1.50 -1.91
N ILE A 35 -0.36 -1.07 -0.70
CA ILE A 35 -0.67 0.34 -0.40
C ILE A 35 0.56 1.24 -0.67
N SER A 36 1.76 0.78 -0.30
CA SER A 36 2.99 1.54 -0.56
C SER A 36 3.29 1.67 -2.06
N GLN A 37 2.94 0.66 -2.85
CA GLN A 37 3.05 0.73 -4.32
C GLN A 37 2.04 1.70 -4.93
N LEU A 38 0.82 1.78 -4.38
CA LEU A 38 -0.15 2.79 -4.80
C LEU A 38 0.36 4.22 -4.53
N LEU A 39 0.90 4.46 -3.33
CA LEU A 39 1.52 5.75 -2.98
C LEU A 39 2.69 6.10 -3.90
N TYR A 40 3.58 5.14 -4.14
CA TYR A 40 4.72 5.34 -5.03
C TYR A 40 4.27 5.64 -6.47
N SER A 41 3.24 4.94 -6.94
CA SER A 41 2.66 5.16 -8.27
C SER A 41 2.04 6.56 -8.41
N GLN A 42 1.35 7.03 -7.36
CA GLN A 42 0.82 8.40 -7.31
C GLN A 42 1.93 9.45 -7.35
N GLU A 43 3.00 9.28 -6.57
CA GLU A 43 4.14 10.21 -6.55
C GLU A 43 4.86 10.25 -7.91
N ALA A 44 5.04 9.08 -8.54
CA ALA A 44 5.63 8.97 -9.87
C ALA A 44 4.78 9.67 -10.95
N MET A 45 3.46 9.48 -10.90
CA MET A 45 2.49 10.16 -11.77
C MET A 45 2.58 11.67 -11.61
N MET A 46 2.53 12.18 -10.37
CA MET A 46 2.60 13.62 -10.11
C MET A 46 3.92 14.23 -10.57
N THR A 47 5.05 13.55 -10.31
CA THR A 47 6.37 14.01 -10.76
C THR A 47 6.44 14.11 -12.28
N PHE A 48 5.84 13.16 -13.00
CA PHE A 48 5.78 13.20 -14.46
C PHE A 48 4.92 14.37 -14.95
N ILE A 49 3.75 14.59 -14.33
CA ILE A 49 2.86 15.68 -14.71
C ILE A 49 3.52 17.03 -14.46
N LEU A 50 4.12 17.25 -13.30
CA LEU A 50 4.81 18.51 -12.98
C LEU A 50 5.91 18.83 -14.00
N LYS A 51 6.72 17.84 -14.39
CA LYS A 51 7.76 18.02 -15.42
C LYS A 51 7.17 18.42 -16.78
N LYS A 52 6.04 17.83 -17.17
CA LYS A 52 5.33 18.19 -18.41
C LYS A 52 4.70 19.58 -18.31
N TRP A 53 4.17 19.93 -17.15
CA TRP A 53 3.62 21.25 -16.87
C TRP A 53 4.69 22.33 -16.92
N ASP A 54 5.85 22.10 -16.30
CA ASP A 54 6.99 23.02 -16.36
C ASP A 54 7.45 23.24 -17.80
N TYR A 55 7.56 22.17 -18.60
CA TYR A 55 7.86 22.28 -20.02
C TYR A 55 6.79 23.09 -20.78
N LEU A 56 5.51 22.84 -20.52
CA LEU A 56 4.43 23.57 -21.17
C LEU A 56 4.43 25.06 -20.78
N LYS A 57 4.72 25.38 -19.52
CA LYS A 57 4.86 26.76 -19.02
C LYS A 57 6.02 27.50 -19.66
N THR A 58 7.11 26.79 -20.02
CA THR A 58 8.21 27.41 -20.79
C THR A 58 7.81 27.79 -22.21
N ILE A 59 6.82 27.11 -22.81
CA ILE A 59 6.35 27.36 -24.18
C ILE A 59 5.17 28.34 -24.19
N LEU A 60 4.25 28.24 -23.23
CA LEU A 60 3.09 29.11 -23.07
C LEU A 60 3.04 29.68 -21.63
N PRO A 61 3.67 30.84 -21.37
CA PRO A 61 3.66 31.45 -20.04
C PRO A 61 2.27 31.95 -19.59
N GLN A 62 1.31 32.06 -20.51
CA GLN A 62 -0.09 32.43 -20.24
C GLN A 62 -1.01 31.23 -19.99
N ALA A 63 -0.49 30.00 -19.94
CA ALA A 63 -1.30 28.81 -19.68
C ALA A 63 -2.01 28.91 -18.31
N ASN A 64 -3.32 28.66 -18.32
CA ASN A 64 -4.19 28.78 -17.15
C ASN A 64 -3.69 27.91 -15.98
N THR A 65 -3.30 28.53 -14.86
CA THR A 65 -2.75 27.86 -13.67
C THR A 65 -3.80 27.07 -12.88
N HIS A 66 -5.08 27.34 -13.10
CA HIS A 66 -6.19 26.71 -12.38
C HIS A 66 -6.22 25.18 -12.54
N PHE A 67 -5.94 24.68 -13.75
CA PHE A 67 -5.91 23.23 -14.02
C PHE A 67 -4.80 22.53 -13.21
N ASN A 68 -3.61 23.13 -13.14
CA ASN A 68 -2.50 22.57 -12.37
C ASN A 68 -2.74 22.61 -10.86
N GLU A 69 -3.42 23.66 -10.36
CA GLU A 69 -3.82 23.76 -8.97
C GLU A 69 -4.84 22.68 -8.59
N GLN A 70 -5.88 22.48 -9.41
CA GLN A 70 -6.85 21.39 -9.23
C GLN A 70 -6.20 20.01 -9.24
N LEU A 71 -5.29 19.77 -10.18
CA LEU A 71 -4.56 18.52 -10.26
C LEU A 71 -3.68 18.27 -9.02
N THR A 72 -2.99 19.31 -8.54
CA THR A 72 -2.17 19.23 -7.33
C THR A 72 -3.02 18.93 -6.10
N ASN A 73 -4.16 19.60 -5.96
CA ASN A 73 -5.10 19.40 -4.85
C ASN A 73 -5.70 17.99 -4.87
N SER A 74 -6.06 17.47 -6.05
CA SER A 74 -6.57 16.09 -6.21
C SER A 74 -5.50 15.05 -5.86
N HIS A 75 -4.27 15.24 -6.34
CA HIS A 75 -3.15 14.36 -5.97
C HIS A 75 -2.89 14.35 -4.47
N GLN A 76 -2.90 15.51 -3.81
CA GLN A 76 -2.75 15.62 -2.36
C GLN A 76 -3.87 14.88 -1.62
N TYR A 77 -5.12 15.01 -2.08
CA TYR A 77 -6.26 14.30 -1.52
C TYR A 77 -6.09 12.78 -1.62
N ILE A 78 -5.82 12.25 -2.81
CA ILE A 78 -5.65 10.80 -3.03
C ILE A 78 -4.47 10.26 -2.21
N THR A 79 -3.36 10.99 -2.17
CA THR A 79 -2.19 10.61 -1.36
C THR A 79 -2.52 10.58 0.13
N SER A 80 -3.29 11.55 0.62
CA SER A 80 -3.78 11.57 2.01
C SER A 80 -4.65 10.37 2.32
N VAL A 81 -5.58 10.01 1.42
CA VAL A 81 -6.44 8.82 1.56
C VAL A 81 -5.59 7.54 1.68
N TYR A 82 -4.61 7.33 0.79
CA TYR A 82 -3.74 6.16 0.86
C TYR A 82 -2.86 6.13 2.11
N ASN A 83 -2.35 7.29 2.56
CA ASN A 83 -1.61 7.38 3.82
C ASN A 83 -2.48 7.02 5.02
N ASN A 84 -3.74 7.47 5.04
CA ASN A 84 -4.68 7.11 6.11
C ASN A 84 -4.96 5.61 6.14
N PHE A 85 -5.17 4.97 4.97
CA PHE A 85 -5.31 3.52 4.88
C PHE A 85 -4.06 2.77 5.34
N TYR A 86 -2.88 3.29 5.01
CA TYR A 86 -1.60 2.72 5.45
C TYR A 86 -1.47 2.75 6.97
N LEU A 87 -1.74 3.92 7.59
CA LEU A 87 -1.70 4.08 9.05
C LEU A 87 -2.76 3.23 9.76
N ALA A 88 -3.98 3.19 9.25
CA ALA A 88 -5.05 2.35 9.79
C ALA A 88 -4.65 0.86 9.75
N THR A 89 -4.03 0.41 8.66
CA THR A 89 -3.54 -0.97 8.52
C THR A 89 -2.46 -1.28 9.56
N LEU A 90 -1.54 -0.35 9.82
CA LEU A 90 -0.53 -0.53 10.89
C LEU A 90 -1.17 -0.62 12.27
N LEU A 91 -2.15 0.22 12.60
CA LEU A 91 -2.86 0.17 13.88
C LEU A 91 -3.62 -1.15 14.06
N ILE A 92 -4.35 -1.58 13.02
CA ILE A 92 -5.05 -2.87 13.01
C ILE A 92 -4.05 -4.02 13.17
N SER A 93 -2.85 -3.93 12.58
CA SER A 93 -1.81 -4.95 12.74
C SER A 93 -1.37 -5.10 14.20
N VAL A 94 -1.20 -4.01 14.94
CA VAL A 94 -0.81 -4.05 16.35
C VAL A 94 -1.89 -4.76 17.18
N ILE A 95 -3.16 -4.42 16.97
CA ILE A 95 -4.29 -5.07 17.64
C ILE A 95 -4.37 -6.56 17.26
N GLY A 96 -4.18 -6.88 15.98
CA GLY A 96 -4.16 -8.25 15.48
C GLY A 96 -3.07 -9.10 16.13
N PHE A 97 -1.83 -8.59 16.20
CA PHE A 97 -0.72 -9.30 16.84
C PHE A 97 -0.88 -9.38 18.36
N PHE A 98 -1.49 -8.38 18.99
CA PHE A 98 -1.86 -8.42 20.40
C PHE A 98 -2.83 -9.58 20.70
N LEU A 99 -3.93 -9.67 19.96
CA LEU A 99 -4.91 -10.76 20.12
C LEU A 99 -4.30 -12.12 19.79
N LEU A 100 -3.50 -12.20 18.74
CA LEU A 100 -2.82 -13.43 18.35
C LEU A 100 -1.83 -13.89 19.43
N SER A 101 -1.11 -12.97 20.07
CA SER A 101 -0.20 -13.27 21.17
C SER A 101 -0.93 -13.82 22.39
N ILE A 102 -2.07 -13.22 22.77
CA ILE A 102 -2.94 -13.75 23.83
C ILE A 102 -3.41 -15.17 23.49
N TYR A 103 -3.83 -15.39 22.24
CA TYR A 103 -4.28 -16.70 21.78
C TYR A 103 -3.17 -17.76 21.84
N ILE A 104 -1.96 -17.42 21.38
CA ILE A 104 -0.77 -18.28 21.45
C ILE A 104 -0.43 -18.59 22.92
N ALA A 105 -0.39 -17.58 23.78
CA ALA A 105 -0.07 -17.75 25.19
C ALA A 105 -1.12 -18.61 25.91
N LYS A 106 -2.41 -18.46 25.57
CA LYS A 106 -3.49 -19.31 26.07
C LYS A 106 -3.34 -20.77 25.63
N HIS A 107 -2.97 -21.03 24.38
CA HIS A 107 -2.73 -22.38 23.88
C HIS A 107 -1.49 -23.03 24.50
N ARG A 108 -0.46 -22.24 24.82
CA ARG A 108 0.79 -22.69 25.45
C ARG A 108 0.84 -22.47 26.96
N LYS A 109 -0.33 -22.35 27.61
CA LYS A 109 -0.44 -22.02 29.05
C LYS A 109 0.32 -23.01 29.95
N GLU A 110 0.29 -24.30 29.63
CA GLU A 110 0.90 -25.36 30.45
C GLU A 110 2.43 -25.29 30.35
N GLU A 111 2.97 -25.02 29.16
CA GLU A 111 4.40 -24.76 28.97
C GLU A 111 4.84 -23.52 29.74
N ILE A 112 4.07 -22.43 29.68
CA ILE A 112 4.39 -21.20 30.42
C ILE A 112 4.39 -21.47 31.93
N TYR A 113 3.40 -22.23 32.43
CA TYR A 113 3.29 -22.56 33.84
C TYR A 113 4.44 -23.45 34.33
N THR A 114 4.79 -24.50 33.58
CA THR A 114 5.93 -25.37 33.91
C THR A 114 7.25 -24.59 33.93
N MET A 115 7.48 -23.70 32.96
CA MET A 115 8.66 -22.83 32.95
C MET A 115 8.71 -21.89 34.17
N GLN A 116 7.58 -21.33 34.57
CA GLN A 116 7.51 -20.48 35.77
C GLN A 116 7.75 -21.27 37.06
N ASN A 117 7.23 -22.49 37.17
CA ASN A 117 7.43 -23.36 38.33
C ASN A 117 8.91 -23.77 38.51
N ILE A 118 9.65 -23.89 37.40
CA ILE A 118 11.10 -24.15 37.41
C ILE A 118 11.90 -22.86 37.71
N GLY A 119 11.23 -21.72 37.91
CA GLY A 119 11.85 -20.44 38.28
C GLY A 119 12.34 -19.61 37.09
N ILE A 120 11.92 -19.93 35.85
CA ILE A 120 12.31 -19.14 34.67
C ILE A 120 11.59 -17.79 34.71
N LYS A 121 12.36 -16.70 34.63
CA LYS A 121 11.83 -15.32 34.60
C LYS A 121 10.92 -15.12 33.38
N GLN A 122 9.83 -14.38 33.57
CA GLN A 122 8.84 -14.07 32.53
C GLN A 122 9.46 -13.45 31.26
N GLY A 123 10.44 -12.55 31.42
CA GLY A 123 11.15 -11.95 30.29
C GLY A 123 11.93 -12.96 29.44
N THR A 124 12.46 -14.03 30.05
CA THR A 124 13.16 -15.11 29.35
C THR A 124 12.17 -15.96 28.55
N ILE A 125 11.00 -16.25 29.13
CA ILE A 125 9.90 -16.96 28.45
C ILE A 125 9.46 -16.13 27.24
N LEU A 126 9.19 -14.83 27.43
CA LEU A 126 8.81 -13.93 26.35
C LEU A 126 9.84 -13.89 25.21
N LYS A 127 11.13 -13.80 25.55
CA LYS A 127 12.21 -13.86 24.54
C LYS A 127 12.19 -15.17 23.76
N HIS A 128 11.94 -16.29 24.42
CA HIS A 128 11.83 -17.59 23.75
C HIS A 128 10.66 -17.61 22.76
N PHE A 129 9.47 -17.14 23.19
CA PHE A 129 8.30 -17.04 22.32
C PHE A 129 8.53 -16.10 21.13
N LEU A 130 9.18 -14.94 21.33
CA LEU A 130 9.49 -14.02 20.23
C LEU A 130 10.49 -14.64 19.24
N MET A 131 11.44 -15.44 19.71
CA MET A 131 12.37 -16.16 18.83
C MET A 131 11.66 -17.23 18.00
N ASP A 132 10.61 -17.86 18.52
CA ASP A 132 9.80 -18.82 17.75
C ASP A 132 9.08 -18.15 16.56
N LEU A 133 8.76 -16.85 16.69
CA LEU A 133 8.09 -16.07 15.64
C LEU A 133 9.05 -15.60 14.53
N LEU A 134 10.36 -15.63 14.76
CA LEU A 134 11.34 -15.14 13.80
C LEU A 134 11.36 -15.97 12.51
N LEU A 135 11.24 -17.30 12.62
CA LEU A 135 11.20 -18.19 11.46
C LEU A 135 9.98 -17.90 10.55
N PRO A 136 8.72 -17.88 11.05
CA PRO A 136 7.59 -17.57 10.19
C PRO A 136 7.63 -16.15 9.62
N MET A 137 8.24 -15.16 10.30
CA MET A 137 8.47 -13.82 9.72
C MET A 137 9.40 -13.89 8.48
N ILE A 138 10.54 -14.56 8.59
CA ILE A 138 11.51 -14.67 7.48
C ILE A 138 10.91 -15.45 6.29
N VAL A 139 10.18 -16.52 6.58
CA VAL A 139 9.48 -17.30 5.55
C VAL A 139 8.39 -16.45 4.88
N SER A 140 7.68 -15.60 5.63
CA SER A 140 6.69 -14.66 5.08
C SER A 140 7.33 -13.66 4.12
N LEU A 141 8.49 -13.10 4.47
CA LEU A 141 9.23 -12.20 3.58
C LEU A 141 9.58 -12.89 2.25
N SER A 142 10.11 -14.11 2.34
CA SER A 142 10.50 -14.89 1.16
C SER A 142 9.28 -15.22 0.28
N PHE A 143 8.16 -15.58 0.90
CA PHE A 143 6.91 -15.87 0.22
C PHE A 143 6.33 -14.63 -0.48
N VAL A 144 6.26 -13.48 0.19
CA VAL A 144 5.75 -12.24 -0.41
C VAL A 144 6.66 -11.75 -1.53
N MET A 145 7.98 -11.89 -1.38
CA MET A 145 8.94 -11.61 -2.46
C MET A 145 8.72 -12.49 -3.69
N LEU A 146 8.51 -13.80 -3.49
CA LEU A 146 8.21 -14.73 -4.57
C LEU A 146 6.90 -14.36 -5.28
N LEU A 147 5.84 -14.08 -4.51
CA LEU A 147 4.57 -13.62 -5.08
C LEU A 147 4.77 -12.33 -5.88
N PHE A 148 5.54 -11.37 -5.36
CA PHE A 148 5.79 -10.13 -6.07
C PHE A 148 6.56 -10.38 -7.38
N LEU A 149 7.57 -11.25 -7.38
CA LEU A 149 8.32 -11.61 -8.59
C LEU A 149 7.42 -12.25 -9.67
N ILE A 150 6.53 -13.15 -9.27
CA ILE A 150 5.63 -13.85 -10.21
C ILE A 150 4.56 -12.89 -10.75
N PHE A 151 3.99 -12.06 -9.88
CA PHE A 151 2.84 -11.21 -10.20
C PHE A 151 3.21 -9.74 -10.46
N GLN A 152 4.49 -9.41 -10.65
CA GLN A 152 4.98 -8.03 -10.77
C GLN A 152 4.20 -7.24 -11.82
N ASN A 153 4.07 -7.80 -13.03
CA ASN A 153 3.39 -7.15 -14.15
C ASN A 153 1.90 -6.92 -13.84
N GLN A 154 1.24 -7.90 -13.21
CA GLN A 154 -0.17 -7.77 -12.85
C GLN A 154 -0.38 -6.74 -11.73
N LEU A 155 0.50 -6.69 -10.73
CA LEU A 155 0.42 -5.74 -9.63
C LEU A 155 0.63 -4.31 -10.11
N ILE A 156 1.63 -4.08 -10.98
CA ILE A 156 1.89 -2.75 -11.56
C ILE A 156 0.70 -2.31 -12.42
N ASN A 157 0.18 -3.19 -13.29
CA ASN A 157 -0.96 -2.86 -14.14
C ASN A 157 -2.22 -2.59 -13.29
N ARG A 158 -2.44 -3.34 -12.21
CA ARG A 158 -3.58 -3.13 -11.31
C ARG A 158 -3.44 -1.85 -10.50
N SER A 159 -2.25 -1.53 -9.97
CA SER A 159 -2.04 -0.27 -9.24
C SER A 159 -2.26 0.94 -10.14
N VAL A 160 -1.79 0.86 -11.38
CA VAL A 160 -2.03 1.86 -12.43
C VAL A 160 -3.52 2.02 -12.73
N ASN A 161 -4.23 0.92 -12.97
CA ASN A 161 -5.66 0.98 -13.29
C ASN A 161 -6.49 1.52 -12.14
N ILE A 162 -6.19 1.13 -10.89
CA ILE A 162 -6.84 1.68 -9.70
C ILE A 162 -6.58 3.18 -9.59
N ASN A 163 -5.33 3.61 -9.77
CA ASN A 163 -5.01 5.04 -9.74
C ASN A 163 -5.76 5.80 -10.83
N ARG A 164 -5.88 5.25 -12.04
CA ARG A 164 -6.67 5.85 -13.13
C ARG A 164 -8.15 5.94 -12.79
N GLU A 165 -8.74 4.87 -12.26
CA GLU A 165 -10.15 4.85 -11.89
C GLU A 165 -10.45 5.86 -10.78
N VAL A 166 -9.59 5.92 -9.77
CA VAL A 166 -9.68 6.91 -8.69
C VAL A 166 -9.59 8.33 -9.26
N VAL A 167 -8.58 8.61 -10.09
CA VAL A 167 -8.42 9.90 -10.78
C VAL A 167 -9.67 10.23 -11.59
N ASN A 168 -10.13 9.36 -12.48
CA ASN A 168 -11.29 9.62 -13.34
C ASN A 168 -12.60 9.84 -12.57
N ASN A 169 -12.76 9.25 -11.38
CA ASN A 169 -13.90 9.51 -10.51
C ASN A 169 -13.84 10.89 -9.82
N TYR A 170 -12.65 11.50 -9.72
CA TYR A 170 -12.43 12.83 -9.13
C TYR A 170 -12.18 13.93 -10.18
N PHE A 171 -11.87 13.58 -11.42
CA PHE A 171 -11.81 14.50 -12.56
C PHE A 171 -13.10 14.35 -13.37
N GLU A 172 -14.09 15.20 -13.10
CA GLU A 172 -15.24 15.35 -13.99
C GLU A 172 -14.77 15.72 -15.41
N GLU A 173 -15.36 15.05 -16.42
CA GLU A 173 -15.08 15.13 -17.86
C GLU A 173 -15.09 16.57 -18.46
N GLU A 174 -15.45 17.59 -17.69
CA GLU A 174 -15.75 18.94 -18.15
C GLU A 174 -14.50 19.82 -18.37
N LEU A 175 -13.36 19.48 -17.72
CA LEU A 175 -12.16 20.33 -17.70
C LEU A 175 -11.20 20.18 -18.90
N LEU A 176 -11.51 19.29 -19.84
CA LEU A 176 -10.75 19.07 -21.07
C LEU A 176 -11.43 19.63 -22.33
N SER A 177 -12.58 20.28 -22.18
CA SER A 177 -13.03 21.20 -23.21
C SER A 177 -12.20 22.47 -23.11
N ILE A 178 -11.29 22.69 -24.06
CA ILE A 178 -10.84 24.05 -24.36
C ILE A 178 -12.14 24.77 -24.74
N HIS A 179 -12.74 25.51 -23.81
CA HIS A 179 -13.65 26.56 -24.22
C HIS A 179 -12.79 27.50 -25.04
N GLU A 180 -12.97 27.47 -26.36
CA GLU A 180 -12.57 28.59 -27.22
C GLU A 180 -13.07 29.83 -26.52
N THR A 181 -12.15 30.63 -25.98
CA THR A 181 -12.44 31.99 -25.56
C THR A 181 -12.91 32.70 -26.82
N ASN A 182 -14.23 32.79 -26.98
CA ASN A 182 -14.89 33.61 -27.96
C ASN A 182 -14.53 35.07 -27.69
N ASP A 183 -13.41 35.52 -28.23
CA ASP A 183 -13.07 36.94 -28.26
C ASP A 183 -12.42 37.31 -29.59
N VAL A 184 -13.19 37.25 -30.68
CA VAL A 184 -13.13 38.27 -31.74
C VAL A 184 -14.51 38.46 -32.38
N SER A 185 -15.46 39.04 -31.64
CA SER A 185 -16.61 39.71 -32.26
C SER A 185 -16.22 41.11 -32.74
N ALA A 186 -15.38 41.19 -33.78
CA ALA A 186 -15.15 42.45 -34.51
C ALA A 186 -14.59 42.24 -35.93
N SER A 187 -15.27 41.46 -36.77
CA SER A 187 -15.37 41.84 -38.19
C SER A 187 -16.57 41.22 -38.88
N LYS A 188 -17.45 42.13 -39.32
CA LYS A 188 -18.68 41.91 -40.06
C LYS A 188 -18.41 41.44 -41.50
N LYS A 189 -19.38 40.65 -42.01
CA LYS A 189 -19.72 40.35 -43.42
C LYS A 189 -18.76 39.35 -44.11
N THR A 190 -19.22 38.21 -44.62
CA THR A 190 -20.34 38.03 -45.55
C THR A 190 -20.82 36.56 -45.56
N VAL A 191 -22.13 36.36 -45.47
CA VAL A 191 -22.83 35.08 -45.66
C VAL A 191 -23.29 34.95 -47.11
N THR A 192 -23.06 33.79 -47.76
CA THR A 192 -23.90 33.03 -48.74
C THR A 192 -22.98 32.18 -49.66
N LYS A 193 -23.20 30.91 -50.02
CA LYS A 193 -24.38 30.03 -50.14
C LYS A 193 -23.98 28.53 -50.13
N THR A 194 -24.83 27.74 -49.46
CA THR A 194 -25.26 26.31 -49.56
C THR A 194 -25.08 25.62 -50.94
N LYS A 195 -24.78 24.31 -51.11
CA LYS A 195 -25.40 23.01 -50.73
C LYS A 195 -24.42 21.90 -51.26
N LYS A 196 -24.29 20.63 -50.81
CA LYS A 196 -25.25 19.62 -50.34
C LYS A 196 -24.47 18.34 -49.88
N ASP A 197 -25.09 17.58 -48.97
CA ASP A 197 -24.98 16.13 -48.76
C ASP A 197 -23.71 15.56 -48.10
N PHE A 198 -23.79 15.23 -46.80
CA PHE A 198 -23.58 13.86 -46.30
C PHE A 198 -24.08 13.73 -44.85
N ILE A 199 -25.00 12.79 -44.65
CA ILE A 199 -25.57 12.37 -43.36
C ILE A 199 -24.60 11.37 -42.74
N GLY A 200 -24.13 11.65 -41.53
CA GLY A 200 -23.43 10.70 -40.67
C GLY A 200 -23.54 11.17 -39.21
N PRO A 201 -23.75 10.27 -38.24
CA PRO A 201 -23.88 10.67 -36.83
C PRO A 201 -22.58 11.33 -36.39
N ALA A 202 -22.69 12.52 -35.80
CA ALA A 202 -21.56 13.26 -35.24
C ALA A 202 -20.93 12.45 -34.12
N THR A 203 -19.91 11.64 -34.44
CA THR A 203 -18.93 11.20 -33.45
C THR A 203 -18.13 12.44 -33.05
N PRO A 204 -18.13 12.85 -31.77
CA PRO A 204 -17.28 13.95 -31.34
C PRO A 204 -15.83 13.56 -31.63
N VAL A 205 -15.18 14.39 -32.43
CA VAL A 205 -13.78 14.28 -32.81
C VAL A 205 -12.93 14.32 -31.52
N LYS A 206 -12.50 13.15 -31.05
CA LYS A 206 -11.47 12.95 -30.02
C LYS A 206 -10.11 13.39 -30.57
N SER A 207 -9.92 14.68 -30.81
CA SER A 207 -8.60 15.24 -31.10
C SER A 207 -8.48 16.67 -30.58
N GLY A 208 -8.73 16.83 -29.28
CA GLY A 208 -8.19 17.97 -28.54
C GLY A 208 -6.79 17.61 -28.07
N LEU A 209 -5.79 18.42 -28.40
CA LEU A 209 -4.42 18.34 -27.89
C LEU A 209 -4.41 18.49 -26.35
N SER A 210 -4.80 17.45 -25.64
CA SER A 210 -4.39 17.28 -24.26
C SER A 210 -2.94 16.80 -24.28
N PRO A 211 -1.99 17.54 -23.69
CA PRO A 211 -0.62 17.05 -23.51
C PRO A 211 -0.55 15.81 -22.59
N TYR A 212 -1.69 15.40 -22.04
CA TYR A 212 -1.90 14.18 -21.26
C TYR A 212 -2.51 13.09 -22.13
N ASN A 213 -1.68 12.48 -22.99
CA ASN A 213 -2.07 11.19 -23.53
C ASN A 213 -1.94 10.16 -22.39
N GLU A 214 -3.08 9.70 -21.88
CA GLU A 214 -3.18 8.68 -20.82
C GLU A 214 -2.41 7.39 -21.14
N THR A 215 -1.96 7.14 -22.36
CA THR A 215 -1.08 6.00 -22.63
C THR A 215 0.35 6.31 -22.20
N THR A 216 0.88 7.48 -22.55
CA THR A 216 2.28 7.88 -22.29
C THR A 216 2.63 8.06 -20.82
N LEU A 217 1.67 8.53 -20.01
CA LEU A 217 1.86 8.78 -18.58
C LEU A 217 2.04 7.46 -17.80
N PHE A 218 1.36 6.41 -18.24
CA PHE A 218 1.34 5.11 -17.57
C PHE A 218 2.40 4.15 -18.14
N GLU A 219 2.76 4.29 -19.42
CA GLU A 219 3.93 3.61 -20.02
C GLU A 219 5.24 4.03 -19.34
N PHE A 220 5.36 5.31 -18.95
CA PHE A 220 6.49 5.81 -18.17
C PHE A 220 6.61 5.16 -16.79
N HIS A 221 5.48 4.86 -16.12
CA HIS A 221 5.49 4.20 -14.81
C HIS A 221 5.96 2.74 -14.90
N VAL A 222 5.57 2.00 -15.95
CA VAL A 222 6.06 0.65 -16.20
C VAL A 222 7.57 0.64 -16.46
N SER A 223 8.12 1.65 -17.14
CA SER A 223 9.56 1.76 -17.42
C SER A 223 10.41 2.20 -16.22
N SER A 224 9.84 2.99 -15.30
CA SER A 224 10.57 3.59 -14.17
C SER A 224 10.51 2.77 -12.88
N ASN A 225 9.61 1.77 -12.81
CA ASN A 225 9.48 0.91 -11.64
C ASN A 225 10.63 -0.12 -11.57
N SER A 226 11.77 0.30 -11.05
CA SER A 226 12.94 -0.56 -10.87
C SER A 226 12.65 -1.61 -9.80
N PHE A 227 12.97 -2.89 -10.09
CA PHE A 227 12.93 -4.00 -9.13
C PHE A 227 13.57 -3.63 -7.77
N ARG A 228 14.66 -2.86 -7.80
CA ARG A 228 15.36 -2.38 -6.60
C ARG A 228 14.49 -1.50 -5.71
N LYS A 229 13.65 -0.64 -6.29
CA LYS A 229 12.75 0.25 -5.55
C LYS A 229 11.65 -0.56 -4.87
N THR A 230 11.04 -1.50 -5.60
CA THR A 230 10.03 -2.39 -5.00
C THR A 230 10.62 -3.27 -3.91
N PHE A 231 11.80 -3.85 -4.13
CA PHE A 231 12.51 -4.61 -3.11
C PHE A 231 12.73 -3.78 -1.84
N SER A 232 13.16 -2.52 -1.99
CA SER A 232 13.32 -1.59 -0.87
C SER A 232 12.01 -1.26 -0.16
N ILE A 233 10.89 -1.13 -0.89
CA ILE A 233 9.56 -0.93 -0.31
C ILE A 233 9.14 -2.14 0.53
N ILE A 234 9.30 -3.35 -0.01
CA ILE A 234 8.98 -4.60 0.71
C ILE A 234 9.82 -4.70 1.99
N LEU A 235 11.13 -4.44 1.89
CA LEU A 235 12.02 -4.53 3.05
C LEU A 235 11.68 -3.48 4.13
N SER A 236 11.34 -2.26 3.72
CA SER A 236 10.90 -1.20 4.65
C SER A 236 9.61 -1.60 5.37
N ASN A 237 8.61 -2.11 4.63
CA ASN A 237 7.35 -2.57 5.21
C ASN A 237 7.54 -3.81 6.10
N PHE A 238 8.44 -4.72 5.73
CA PHE A 238 8.81 -5.85 6.55
C PHE A 238 9.39 -5.40 7.90
N ALA A 239 10.34 -4.46 7.89
CA ALA A 239 10.92 -3.93 9.13
C ALA A 239 9.86 -3.25 10.02
N LYS A 240 8.97 -2.45 9.44
CA LYS A 240 7.86 -1.81 10.16
C LYS A 240 6.90 -2.84 10.76
N LEU A 241 6.52 -3.87 9.98
CA LEU A 241 5.62 -4.92 10.44
C LEU A 241 6.26 -5.82 11.50
N CYS A 242 7.58 -6.07 11.43
CA CYS A 242 8.31 -6.73 12.50
C CYS A 242 8.24 -5.91 13.79
N LEU A 243 8.43 -4.59 13.72
CA LEU A 243 8.35 -3.73 14.89
C LEU A 243 6.94 -3.74 15.51
N THR A 244 5.89 -3.60 14.69
CA THR A 244 4.50 -3.65 15.19
C THR A 244 4.13 -5.02 15.74
N SER A 245 4.64 -6.09 15.13
CA SER A 245 4.45 -7.46 15.62
C SER A 245 5.13 -7.68 16.95
N LEU A 246 6.39 -7.26 17.11
CA LEU A 246 7.10 -7.32 18.39
C LEU A 246 6.32 -6.55 19.47
N LEU A 247 5.91 -5.31 19.18
CA LEU A 247 5.17 -4.49 20.12
C LEU A 247 3.81 -5.11 20.51
N GLY A 248 3.02 -5.56 19.54
CA GLY A 248 1.76 -6.24 19.79
C GLY A 248 1.93 -7.54 20.57
N CYS A 249 2.94 -8.35 20.23
CA CYS A 249 3.20 -9.61 20.92
C CYS A 249 3.68 -9.41 22.36
N LEU A 250 4.56 -8.43 22.60
CA LEU A 250 5.03 -8.05 23.93
C LEU A 250 3.84 -7.65 24.82
N LEU A 251 2.99 -6.74 24.34
CA LEU A 251 1.80 -6.29 25.06
C LEU A 251 0.86 -7.45 25.35
N GLY A 252 0.53 -8.26 24.33
CA GLY A 252 -0.41 -9.37 24.47
C GLY A 252 0.07 -10.43 25.45
N PHE A 253 1.36 -10.77 25.41
CA PHE A 253 1.94 -11.75 26.34
C PHE A 253 1.92 -11.21 27.77
N TYR A 254 2.35 -9.95 27.97
CA TYR A 254 2.39 -9.34 29.30
C TYR A 254 0.99 -9.23 29.91
N THR A 255 -0.01 -8.81 29.12
CA THR A 255 -1.41 -8.80 29.53
C THR A 255 -1.88 -10.19 29.92
N TYR A 256 -1.53 -11.22 29.14
CA TYR A 256 -1.90 -12.60 29.46
C TYR A 256 -1.28 -13.08 30.78
N THR A 257 0.04 -12.93 30.94
CA THR A 257 0.74 -13.43 32.13
C THR A 257 0.35 -12.69 33.40
N SER A 258 0.16 -11.38 33.33
CA SER A 258 -0.19 -10.55 34.50
C SER A 258 -1.65 -10.72 34.94
N LEU A 259 -2.60 -10.76 34.00
CA LEU A 259 -4.03 -10.75 34.33
C LEU A 259 -4.64 -12.15 34.43
N PHE A 260 -4.24 -13.08 33.57
CA PHE A 260 -4.90 -14.38 33.45
C PHE A 260 -4.18 -15.49 34.18
N LEU A 261 -2.84 -15.44 34.26
CA LEU A 261 -2.07 -16.48 34.94
C LEU A 261 -2.04 -16.30 36.46
N ASN A 262 -1.87 -15.07 36.95
CA ASN A 262 -1.80 -14.77 38.39
C ASN A 262 -3.11 -14.97 39.17
N ARG A 263 -4.24 -15.22 38.48
CA ARG A 263 -5.57 -15.38 39.11
C ARG A 263 -5.92 -16.82 39.50
N ARG A 264 -5.06 -17.81 39.25
CA ARG A 264 -5.31 -19.17 39.74
C ARG A 264 -4.69 -19.36 41.14
N PRO A 265 -5.48 -19.69 42.17
CA PRO A 265 -4.91 -20.13 43.44
C PRO A 265 -4.09 -21.39 43.17
N GLN A 266 -2.86 -21.42 43.71
CA GLN A 266 -2.04 -22.61 43.77
C GLN A 266 -2.76 -23.60 44.68
N THR A 267 -3.63 -24.44 44.13
CA THR A 267 -4.09 -25.65 44.81
C THR A 267 -2.93 -26.64 44.71
N VAL A 268 -2.08 -26.60 45.74
CA VAL A 268 -1.14 -27.67 46.09
C VAL A 268 -1.94 -28.86 46.58
#